data_AF-A0A1G1LPD3-F1
#
_entry.id   AF-A0A1G1LPD3-F1
#
_cell.length_a   1.000
_cell.length_b   1.000
_cell.length_c   1.000
_cell.angle_alpha   90.00
_cell.angle_beta   90.00
_cell.angle_gamma   90.00
#
_symmetry.space_group_name_H-M   'P 1'
#
loop_
_entity.id
_entity.type
_entity.pdbx_description
1 polymer ?
#
loop_
_entity_poly.entity_id
_entity_poly.type
_entity_poly.pdbx_seq_one_letter_code
_entity_poly.pdbx_strand_id
1 'polypeptide(L)'
;MLYMYLDESGDLGFDFVNKKPSKFFTVCILVVKSPEGRKRIAKMVERTLRRKLNPKGKRKRLIQELKATSTTLKIKEYFYRNIRKVDFAVYSLTLNKRRVYQNLVQDKARVYNWVTRMLLDQIDFSTADTHIHLVIDRSKSKPEISEFDSYILLNLRGKIDPKIPLTISHRDSQEDLCLNAVDLFSWGVYRKYEKADRVWYDVFKEKIRYDDLYLK
;
A
#
# COMPACT_ATOMS: atom_id res chain seq x y z
N MET A 1 -4.17 -18.84 4.63
CA MET A 1 -3.00 -17.98 4.26
C MET A 1 -3.45 -16.53 4.19
N LEU A 2 -2.69 -15.62 4.78
CA LEU A 2 -2.95 -14.18 4.73
C LEU A 2 -1.87 -13.50 3.90
N TYR A 3 -2.27 -12.70 2.91
CA TYR A 3 -1.37 -11.90 2.08
C TYR A 3 -1.61 -10.42 2.34
N MET A 4 -0.54 -9.70 2.67
CA MET A 4 -0.55 -8.28 2.92
C MET A 4 0.43 -7.61 1.96
N TYR A 5 -0.05 -6.60 1.26
CA TYR A 5 0.75 -5.81 0.33
C TYR A 5 0.78 -4.38 0.82
N LEU A 6 1.97 -3.86 1.10
CA LEU A 6 2.18 -2.52 1.61
C LEU A 6 2.74 -1.62 0.52
N ASP A 7 2.14 -0.44 0.39
CA ASP A 7 2.68 0.64 -0.43
C ASP A 7 2.37 2.00 0.20
N GLU A 8 3.07 3.03 -0.26
CA GLU A 8 2.99 4.39 0.26
C GLU A 8 2.59 5.42 -0.81
N SER A 9 2.07 6.56 -0.35
CA SER A 9 1.77 7.70 -1.23
C SER A 9 2.02 9.01 -0.52
N GLY A 10 2.61 9.96 -1.25
CA GLY A 10 3.27 11.12 -0.66
C GLY A 10 4.73 10.84 -0.33
N ASP A 11 5.47 11.88 0.04
CA ASP A 11 6.89 11.78 0.39
C ASP A 11 7.07 11.92 1.91
N LEU A 12 8.16 11.39 2.48
CA LEU A 12 8.57 11.65 3.86
C LEU A 12 9.57 12.81 3.97
N GLY A 13 9.37 13.88 3.20
CA GLY A 13 10.07 15.15 3.34
C GLY A 13 9.38 16.09 4.31
N PHE A 14 10.16 16.87 5.05
CA PHE A 14 9.69 17.82 6.06
C PHE A 14 10.19 19.25 5.83
N ASP A 15 10.96 19.50 4.77
CA ASP A 15 11.43 20.84 4.41
C ASP A 15 10.31 21.60 3.66
N PHE A 16 9.35 22.10 4.43
CA PHE A 16 8.19 22.84 3.93
C PHE A 16 8.53 24.24 3.39
N VAL A 17 9.74 24.73 3.62
CA VAL A 17 10.17 26.06 3.20
C VAL A 17 10.82 25.98 1.82
N ASN A 18 11.83 25.12 1.64
CA ASN A 18 12.65 25.11 0.43
C ASN A 18 12.21 24.04 -0.59
N LYS A 19 11.74 22.88 -0.12
CA LYS A 19 11.49 21.71 -0.98
C LYS A 19 10.02 21.44 -1.27
N LYS A 20 9.09 22.11 -0.55
CA LYS A 20 7.63 22.00 -0.72
C LYS A 20 7.13 20.53 -0.84
N PRO A 21 7.50 19.65 0.11
CA PRO A 21 7.00 18.29 0.15
C PRO A 21 5.47 18.26 0.29
N SER A 22 4.88 17.10 0.01
CA SER A 22 3.49 16.77 0.35
C SER A 22 3.17 17.13 1.81
N LYS A 23 1.93 17.47 2.12
CA LYS A 23 1.52 17.76 3.52
C LYS A 23 1.25 16.46 4.28
N PHE A 24 0.80 15.44 3.57
CA PHE A 24 0.46 14.15 4.12
C PHE A 24 1.34 13.04 3.57
N PHE A 25 1.53 12.00 4.36
CA PHE A 25 2.18 10.76 3.95
C PHE A 25 1.25 9.59 4.30
N THR A 26 0.86 8.78 3.33
CA THR A 26 -0.09 7.69 3.52
C THR A 26 0.61 6.36 3.37
N VAL A 27 0.45 5.49 4.38
CA VAL A 27 0.78 4.06 4.26
C VAL A 27 -0.52 3.32 4.04
N CYS A 28 -0.53 2.38 3.10
CA CYS A 28 -1.68 1.58 2.75
C CYS A 28 -1.30 0.10 2.72
N ILE A 29 -2.17 -0.74 3.29
CA ILE A 29 -2.05 -2.20 3.25
C ILE A 29 -3.29 -2.79 2.58
N LEU A 30 -3.07 -3.56 1.52
CA LEU A 30 -4.06 -4.43 0.90
C LEU A 30 -3.95 -5.82 1.52
N VAL A 31 -5.01 -6.26 2.20
CA VAL A 31 -5.10 -7.58 2.84
C VAL A 31 -5.97 -8.50 2.00
N VAL A 32 -5.46 -9.69 1.67
CA VAL A 32 -6.14 -10.72 0.87
C VAL A 32 -6.10 -12.06 1.60
N LYS A 33 -7.26 -12.66 1.84
CA LYS A 33 -7.40 -13.85 2.71
C LYS A 33 -7.29 -15.20 1.98
N SER A 34 -7.06 -15.20 0.67
CA SER A 34 -6.95 -16.43 -0.12
C SER A 34 -5.92 -16.36 -1.24
N PRO A 35 -5.22 -17.47 -1.55
CA PRO A 35 -4.35 -17.57 -2.72
C PRO A 35 -5.09 -17.29 -4.04
N GLU A 36 -6.35 -17.70 -4.14
CA GLU A 36 -7.22 -17.47 -5.29
C GLU A 36 -7.52 -15.98 -5.46
N GLY A 37 -7.83 -15.29 -4.35
CA GLY A 37 -8.04 -13.85 -4.34
C GLY A 37 -6.81 -13.09 -4.83
N ARG A 38 -5.64 -13.44 -4.29
CA ARG A 38 -4.33 -12.89 -4.71
C ARG A 38 -4.11 -13.08 -6.22
N LYS A 39 -4.29 -14.30 -6.71
CA LYS A 39 -4.15 -14.62 -8.14
C LYS A 39 -5.14 -13.87 -9.02
N ARG A 40 -6.39 -13.66 -8.56
CA ARG A 40 -7.41 -12.89 -9.29
C ARG A 40 -7.02 -11.41 -9.39
N ILE A 41 -6.51 -10.81 -8.32
CA ILE A 41 -6.06 -9.42 -8.33
C ILE A 41 -4.88 -9.25 -9.29
N ALA A 42 -3.83 -10.08 -9.17
CA ALA A 42 -2.68 -10.04 -10.06
C ALA A 42 -3.06 -10.21 -11.55
N LYS A 43 -3.89 -11.21 -11.86
CA LYS A 43 -4.42 -11.40 -13.23
C LYS A 43 -5.22 -10.20 -13.73
N MET A 44 -5.91 -9.48 -12.84
CA MET A 44 -6.69 -8.32 -13.22
C MET A 44 -5.80 -7.10 -13.50
N VAL A 45 -4.69 -6.94 -12.78
CA VAL A 45 -3.66 -5.95 -13.11
C VAL A 45 -3.09 -6.23 -14.50
N GLU A 46 -2.65 -7.45 -14.76
CA GLU A 46 -2.12 -7.88 -16.07
C GLU A 46 -3.14 -7.64 -17.21
N ARG A 47 -4.41 -8.01 -16.98
CA ARG A 47 -5.49 -7.80 -17.94
C ARG A 47 -5.73 -6.31 -18.19
N THR A 48 -5.64 -5.47 -17.17
CA THR A 48 -5.79 -4.02 -17.28
C THR A 48 -4.65 -3.43 -18.11
N LEU A 49 -3.41 -3.79 -17.79
CA LEU A 49 -2.22 -3.38 -18.56
C LEU A 49 -2.39 -3.76 -20.04
N ARG A 50 -2.67 -5.02 -20.32
CA ARG A 50 -2.82 -5.52 -21.70
C ARG A 50 -3.96 -4.85 -22.47
N ARG A 51 -5.12 -4.63 -21.85
CA ARG A 51 -6.32 -4.17 -22.56
C ARG A 51 -6.47 -2.65 -22.62
N LYS A 52 -5.98 -1.93 -21.61
CA LYS A 52 -6.23 -0.50 -21.43
C LYS A 52 -5.00 0.36 -21.67
N LEU A 53 -3.83 -0.12 -21.27
CA LEU A 53 -2.57 0.63 -21.38
C LEU A 53 -1.72 0.18 -22.57
N ASN A 54 -1.84 -1.09 -22.95
CA ASN A 54 -1.09 -1.70 -24.04
C ASN A 54 -1.99 -2.33 -25.11
N PRO A 55 -3.01 -1.65 -25.68
CA PRO A 55 -3.83 -2.23 -26.74
C PRO A 55 -3.00 -2.59 -27.99
N LYS A 56 -3.36 -3.68 -28.69
CA LYS A 56 -2.68 -4.10 -29.93
C LYS A 56 -2.78 -2.99 -31.00
N GLY A 57 -1.71 -2.79 -31.76
CA GLY A 57 -1.69 -1.87 -32.92
C GLY A 57 -1.68 -0.37 -32.59
N LYS A 58 -1.69 0.03 -31.31
CA LYS A 58 -1.71 1.45 -30.89
C LYS A 58 -0.52 1.85 -30.00
N ARG A 59 0.55 1.05 -29.97
CA ARG A 59 1.66 1.23 -29.02
C ARG A 59 2.79 2.05 -29.62
N LYS A 60 3.20 3.11 -28.93
CA LYS A 60 4.52 3.74 -29.10
C LYS A 60 5.56 3.22 -28.08
N ARG A 61 5.11 2.78 -26.89
CA ARG A 61 5.93 2.20 -25.81
C ARG A 61 5.11 1.16 -25.04
N LEU A 62 5.79 0.16 -24.46
CA LEU A 62 5.16 -0.82 -23.56
C LEU A 62 5.13 -0.29 -22.12
N ILE A 63 3.94 -0.23 -21.52
CA ILE A 63 3.76 0.12 -20.11
C ILE A 63 3.83 -1.17 -19.29
N GLN A 64 4.80 -1.28 -18.40
CA GLN A 64 5.04 -2.51 -17.62
C GLN A 64 4.22 -2.56 -16.32
N GLU A 65 3.89 -1.40 -15.74
CA GLU A 65 3.25 -1.29 -14.43
C GLU A 65 1.96 -0.46 -14.49
N LEU A 66 0.99 -0.84 -13.65
CA LEU A 66 -0.27 -0.12 -13.48
C LEU A 66 -0.09 0.93 -12.37
N LYS A 67 0.62 2.03 -12.67
CA LYS A 67 0.87 3.09 -11.69
C LYS A 67 -0.34 4.00 -11.49
N ALA A 68 -0.62 4.38 -10.24
CA ALA A 68 -1.79 5.16 -9.89
C ALA A 68 -1.76 6.58 -10.47
N THR A 69 -0.61 7.23 -10.49
CA THR A 69 -0.45 8.62 -10.96
C THR A 69 -0.66 8.78 -12.46
N SER A 70 -0.25 7.79 -13.26
CA SER A 70 -0.35 7.81 -14.73
C SER A 70 -1.62 7.15 -15.27
N THR A 71 -2.42 6.52 -14.40
CA THR A 71 -3.64 5.81 -14.78
C THR A 71 -4.89 6.68 -14.60
N THR A 72 -5.70 6.78 -15.65
CA THR A 72 -6.96 7.54 -15.63
C THR A 72 -8.01 6.88 -14.72
N LEU A 73 -8.94 7.69 -14.18
CA LEU A 73 -10.04 7.19 -13.34
C LEU A 73 -10.82 6.05 -14.01
N LYS A 74 -11.16 6.18 -15.30
CA LYS A 74 -11.89 5.15 -16.06
C LYS A 74 -11.16 3.79 -16.08
N ILE A 75 -9.83 3.81 -16.11
CA ILE A 75 -9.03 2.57 -16.07
C ILE A 75 -8.99 2.00 -14.65
N LYS A 76 -8.87 2.85 -13.62
CA LYS A 76 -8.96 2.45 -12.20
C LYS A 76 -10.31 1.80 -11.88
N GLU A 77 -11.42 2.41 -12.33
CA GLU A 77 -12.76 1.86 -12.21
C GLU A 77 -12.93 0.53 -12.96
N TYR A 78 -12.35 0.42 -14.17
CA TYR A 78 -12.34 -0.84 -14.90
C TYR A 78 -11.60 -1.93 -14.11
N PHE A 79 -10.45 -1.62 -13.52
CA PHE A 79 -9.72 -2.56 -12.65
C PHE A 79 -10.58 -2.98 -11.45
N TYR A 80 -11.07 -2.02 -10.66
CA TYR A 80 -11.80 -2.30 -9.43
C TYR A 80 -13.10 -3.06 -9.66
N ARG A 81 -13.88 -2.70 -10.69
CA ARG A 81 -15.13 -3.40 -11.02
C ARG A 81 -14.93 -4.90 -11.22
N ASN A 82 -13.78 -5.32 -11.75
CA ASN A 82 -13.48 -6.72 -12.01
C ASN A 82 -12.93 -7.47 -10.77
N ILE A 83 -12.46 -6.76 -9.73
CA ILE A 83 -12.00 -7.37 -8.48
C ILE A 83 -12.94 -7.14 -7.29
N ARG A 84 -14.00 -6.33 -7.42
CA ARG A 84 -14.91 -5.97 -6.32
C ARG A 84 -15.46 -7.17 -5.55
N LYS A 85 -15.68 -8.31 -6.23
CA LYS A 85 -16.17 -9.55 -5.62
C LYS A 85 -15.09 -10.38 -4.91
N VAL A 86 -13.81 -10.05 -5.07
CA VAL A 86 -12.72 -10.69 -4.33
C VAL A 86 -12.80 -10.27 -2.87
N ASP A 87 -12.57 -11.22 -1.96
CA ASP A 87 -12.46 -10.93 -0.54
C ASP A 87 -11.07 -10.35 -0.23
N PHE A 88 -11.02 -9.03 -0.24
CA PHE A 88 -9.86 -8.24 0.18
C PHE A 88 -10.34 -7.05 0.99
N ALA A 89 -9.42 -6.49 1.77
CA ALA A 89 -9.64 -5.31 2.58
C ALA A 89 -8.49 -4.31 2.37
N VAL A 90 -8.81 -3.02 2.50
CA VAL A 90 -7.84 -1.93 2.46
C VAL A 90 -7.76 -1.31 3.86
N TYR A 91 -6.54 -1.15 4.34
CA TYR A 91 -6.21 -0.47 5.58
C TYR A 91 -5.30 0.70 5.23
N SER A 92 -5.55 1.89 5.76
CA SER A 92 -4.69 3.05 5.55
C SER A 92 -4.48 3.88 6.81
N LEU A 93 -3.29 4.43 6.96
CA LEU A 93 -2.97 5.45 7.95
C LEU A 93 -2.26 6.60 7.26
N THR A 94 -2.84 7.79 7.37
CA THR A 94 -2.27 9.01 6.81
C THR A 94 -1.65 9.86 7.92
N LEU A 95 -0.37 10.18 7.79
CA LEU A 95 0.37 11.06 8.69
C LEU A 95 0.25 12.52 8.24
N ASN A 96 -0.21 13.40 9.14
CA ASN A 96 -0.07 14.85 8.96
C ASN A 96 1.37 15.30 9.30
N LYS A 97 2.20 15.50 8.27
CA LYS A 97 3.63 15.79 8.45
C LYS A 97 3.91 17.15 9.09
N ARG A 98 2.97 18.10 9.04
CA ARG A 98 3.13 19.43 9.64
C ARG A 98 3.13 19.41 11.17
N ARG A 99 2.63 18.33 11.76
CA ARG A 99 2.48 18.18 13.22
C ARG A 99 3.47 17.20 13.83
N VAL A 100 4.38 16.65 13.02
CA VAL A 100 5.43 15.75 13.51
C VAL A 100 6.45 16.56 14.30
N TYR A 101 6.80 16.06 15.50
CA TYR A 101 7.80 16.69 16.36
C TYR A 101 9.16 16.82 15.63
N GLN A 102 9.81 17.97 15.79
CA GLN A 102 11.05 18.31 15.06
C GLN A 102 12.19 17.31 15.28
N ASN A 103 12.27 16.65 16.45
CA ASN A 103 13.26 15.63 16.73
C ASN A 103 13.06 14.34 15.89
N LEU A 104 11.80 14.02 15.51
CA LEU A 104 11.48 12.85 14.68
C LEU A 104 11.66 13.13 13.18
N VAL A 105 11.63 14.40 12.78
CA VAL A 105 11.81 14.83 11.38
C VAL A 105 13.16 14.38 10.80
N GLN A 106 14.19 14.29 11.65
CA GLN A 106 15.54 13.90 11.24
C GLN A 106 15.66 12.39 10.92
N ASP A 107 14.75 11.57 11.43
CA ASP A 107 14.78 10.11 11.28
C ASP A 107 13.53 9.61 10.53
N LYS A 108 13.59 9.76 9.20
CA LYS A 108 12.50 9.37 8.30
C LYS A 108 12.20 7.87 8.34
N ALA A 109 13.24 7.04 8.48
CA ALA A 109 13.09 5.59 8.56
C ALA A 109 12.29 5.21 9.80
N ARG A 110 12.61 5.78 10.97
CA ARG A 110 11.84 5.55 12.19
C ARG A 110 10.40 6.02 12.10
N VAL A 111 10.14 7.18 11.49
CA VAL A 111 8.77 7.66 11.25
C VAL A 111 8.01 6.66 10.37
N TYR A 112 8.60 6.20 9.27
CA TYR A 112 8.00 5.19 8.40
C TYR A 112 7.67 3.89 9.16
N ASN A 113 8.64 3.36 9.89
CA ASN A 113 8.51 2.12 10.66
C ASN A 113 7.37 2.24 11.67
N TRP A 114 7.30 3.37 12.36
CA TRP A 114 6.29 3.64 13.38
C TRP A 114 4.87 3.76 12.80
N VAL A 115 4.68 4.52 11.71
CA VAL A 115 3.38 4.62 11.02
C VAL A 115 2.95 3.26 10.48
N THR A 116 3.89 2.50 9.90
CA THR A 116 3.62 1.16 9.37
C THR A 116 3.17 0.20 10.47
N ARG A 117 3.89 0.17 11.60
CA ARG A 117 3.49 -0.62 12.77
C ARG A 117 2.10 -0.24 13.26
N MET A 118 1.81 1.05 13.42
CA MET A 118 0.48 1.48 13.87
C MET A 118 -0.65 0.99 12.96
N LEU A 119 -0.40 0.96 11.65
CA LEU A 119 -1.38 0.44 10.70
C LEU A 119 -1.52 -1.07 10.80
N LEU A 120 -0.39 -1.80 10.89
CA LEU A 120 -0.40 -3.25 11.13
C LEU A 120 -1.09 -3.62 12.45
N ASP A 121 -1.03 -2.74 13.46
CA ASP A 121 -1.69 -2.93 14.74
C ASP A 121 -3.22 -2.99 14.64
N GLN A 122 -3.80 -2.50 13.54
CA GLN A 122 -5.24 -2.52 13.26
C GLN A 122 -5.70 -3.78 12.49
N ILE A 123 -4.76 -4.62 12.05
CA ILE A 123 -5.07 -5.82 11.28
C ILE A 123 -5.30 -6.98 12.24
N ASP A 124 -6.44 -7.65 12.07
CA ASP A 124 -6.76 -8.86 12.81
C ASP A 124 -6.07 -10.09 12.19
N PHE A 125 -5.02 -10.55 12.87
CA PHE A 125 -4.24 -11.72 12.49
C PHE A 125 -4.89 -13.06 12.88
N SER A 126 -5.97 -13.06 13.66
CA SER A 126 -6.67 -14.30 14.06
C SER A 126 -7.27 -15.06 12.85
N THR A 127 -7.43 -14.37 11.73
CA THR A 127 -7.93 -14.95 10.47
C THR A 127 -6.85 -15.61 9.62
N ALA A 128 -5.59 -15.61 10.07
CA ALA A 128 -4.52 -16.35 9.41
C ALA A 128 -4.52 -17.81 9.92
N ASP A 129 -4.51 -18.78 9.00
CA ASP A 129 -4.47 -20.19 9.40
C ASP A 129 -3.08 -20.84 9.27
N THR A 130 -2.33 -20.49 8.22
CA THR A 130 -1.15 -21.26 7.80
C THR A 130 0.13 -20.46 7.63
N HIS A 131 0.04 -19.24 7.07
CA HIS A 131 1.20 -18.40 6.79
C HIS A 131 0.73 -16.96 6.59
N ILE A 132 1.53 -15.99 7.06
CA ILE A 132 1.33 -14.57 6.81
C ILE A 132 2.47 -14.06 5.92
N HIS A 133 2.11 -13.49 4.78
CA HIS A 133 3.05 -12.86 3.86
C HIS A 133 2.86 -11.35 3.91
N LEU A 134 3.91 -10.62 4.28
CA LEU A 134 3.98 -9.17 4.13
C LEU A 134 4.93 -8.84 2.97
N VAL A 135 4.38 -8.28 1.90
CA VAL A 135 5.13 -7.87 0.71
C VAL A 135 5.15 -6.36 0.64
N ILE A 136 6.34 -5.79 0.50
CA ILE A 136 6.58 -4.33 0.51
C ILE A 136 7.26 -3.96 -0.80
N ASP A 137 6.87 -2.82 -1.38
CA ASP A 137 7.57 -2.30 -2.56
C ASP A 137 9.01 -1.91 -2.20
N ARG A 138 9.95 -2.27 -3.06
CA ARG A 138 11.38 -2.12 -2.79
C ARG A 138 11.82 -0.66 -2.96
N SER A 139 11.71 0.12 -1.88
CA SER A 139 12.12 1.53 -1.85
C SER A 139 13.30 1.84 -0.91
N LYS A 140 13.80 0.84 -0.15
CA LYS A 140 14.79 0.99 0.92
C LYS A 140 16.17 0.39 0.61
N SER A 141 17.20 0.91 1.28
CA SER A 141 18.54 0.31 1.30
C SER A 141 18.57 -0.99 2.14
N LYS A 142 19.60 -1.83 1.95
CA LYS A 142 19.71 -3.11 2.69
C LYS A 142 19.71 -2.94 4.22
N PRO A 143 20.42 -1.95 4.82
CA PRO A 143 20.38 -1.73 6.26
C PRO A 143 18.98 -1.32 6.75
N GLU A 144 18.31 -0.40 6.04
CA GLU A 144 16.95 0.05 6.38
C GLU A 144 15.92 -1.09 6.29
N ILE A 145 16.10 -2.01 5.34
CA ILE A 145 15.28 -3.24 5.24
C ILE A 145 15.45 -4.09 6.49
N SER A 146 16.69 -4.37 6.91
CA SER A 146 16.96 -5.21 8.09
C SER A 146 16.40 -4.60 9.38
N GLU A 147 16.56 -3.28 9.54
CA GLU A 147 16.02 -2.54 10.68
C GLU A 147 14.48 -2.55 10.68
N PHE A 148 13.86 -2.29 9.53
CA PHE A 148 12.41 -2.36 9.36
C PHE A 148 11.90 -3.76 9.71
N ASP A 149 12.48 -4.81 9.11
CA ASP A 149 12.04 -6.19 9.29
C ASP A 149 12.13 -6.60 10.76
N SER A 150 13.26 -6.30 11.41
CA SER A 150 13.48 -6.57 12.84
C SER A 150 12.46 -5.84 13.72
N TYR A 151 12.20 -4.56 13.42
CA TYR A 151 11.23 -3.75 14.15
C TYR A 151 9.81 -4.32 14.01
N ILE A 152 9.35 -4.62 12.80
CA ILE A 152 8.01 -5.16 12.57
C ILE A 152 7.86 -6.54 13.18
N LEU A 153 8.83 -7.44 13.00
CA LEU A 153 8.79 -8.78 13.60
C LEU A 153 8.68 -8.71 15.13
N LEU A 154 9.48 -7.87 15.79
CA LEU A 154 9.42 -7.71 17.24
C LEU A 154 8.04 -7.25 17.72
N ASN A 155 7.44 -6.28 17.04
CA ASN A 155 6.13 -5.73 17.42
C ASN A 155 4.97 -6.69 17.11
N LEU A 156 5.07 -7.52 16.07
CA LEU A 156 4.01 -8.46 15.69
C LEU A 156 4.07 -9.81 16.41
N ARG A 157 5.20 -10.20 17.02
CA ARG A 157 5.35 -11.46 17.76
C ARG A 157 4.29 -11.68 18.84
N GLY A 158 3.83 -10.62 19.51
CA GLY A 158 2.79 -10.71 20.54
C GLY A 158 1.36 -10.80 19.99
N LYS A 159 1.17 -10.64 18.68
CA LYS A 159 -0.16 -10.56 18.01
C LYS A 159 -0.46 -11.73 17.09
N ILE A 160 0.57 -12.46 16.67
CA ILE A 160 0.46 -13.57 15.74
C ILE A 160 0.63 -14.87 16.54
N ASP A 161 -0.19 -15.89 16.25
CA ASP A 161 0.02 -17.23 16.80
C ASP A 161 1.46 -17.68 16.49
N PRO A 162 2.28 -18.06 17.50
CA PRO A 162 3.66 -18.50 17.29
C PRO A 162 3.83 -19.66 16.29
N LYS A 163 2.77 -20.44 16.03
CA LYS A 163 2.76 -21.52 15.04
C LYS A 163 2.60 -21.01 13.60
N ILE A 164 2.15 -19.77 13.41
CA ILE A 164 1.91 -19.17 12.11
C ILE A 164 3.17 -18.37 11.71
N PRO A 165 3.96 -18.86 10.76
CA PRO A 165 5.10 -18.11 10.26
C PRO A 165 4.69 -16.80 9.57
N LEU A 166 5.44 -15.74 9.88
CA LEU A 166 5.40 -14.45 9.19
C LEU A 166 6.63 -14.32 8.30
N THR A 167 6.42 -14.08 7.00
CA THR A 167 7.48 -13.76 6.04
C THR A 167 7.31 -12.35 5.55
N ILE A 168 8.34 -11.53 5.74
CA ILE A 168 8.45 -10.20 5.15
C ILE A 168 9.32 -10.29 3.90
N SER A 169 8.88 -9.70 2.80
CA SER A 169 9.64 -9.67 1.55
C SER A 169 9.54 -8.31 0.89
N HIS A 170 10.67 -7.81 0.43
CA HIS A 170 10.78 -6.56 -0.33
C HIS A 170 10.93 -6.92 -1.80
N ARG A 171 9.94 -6.56 -2.61
CA ARG A 171 9.82 -6.99 -4.02
C ARG A 171 9.72 -5.77 -4.93
N ASP A 172 10.21 -5.90 -6.15
CA ASP A 172 9.94 -4.90 -7.18
C ASP A 172 8.46 -4.98 -7.59
N SER A 173 7.79 -3.84 -7.74
CA SER A 173 6.39 -3.80 -8.17
C SER A 173 6.16 -4.39 -9.58
N GLN A 174 7.21 -4.58 -10.38
CA GLN A 174 7.14 -5.35 -11.63
C GLN A 174 7.03 -6.86 -11.42
N GLU A 175 7.56 -7.38 -10.29
CA GLU A 175 7.57 -8.80 -9.97
C GLU A 175 6.31 -9.26 -9.24
N ASP A 176 5.72 -8.42 -8.38
CA ASP A 176 4.45 -8.70 -7.72
C ASP A 176 3.38 -7.66 -8.08
N LEU A 177 2.51 -8.03 -9.02
CA LEU A 177 1.43 -7.18 -9.52
C LEU A 177 0.42 -6.77 -8.43
N CYS A 178 0.38 -7.44 -7.27
CA CYS A 178 -0.47 -6.97 -6.17
C CYS A 178 0.08 -5.69 -5.53
N LEU A 179 1.39 -5.40 -5.63
CA LEU A 179 1.96 -4.09 -5.27
C LEU A 179 1.37 -2.98 -6.14
N ASN A 180 1.15 -3.22 -7.43
CA ASN A 180 0.47 -2.24 -8.30
C ASN A 180 -0.98 -2.03 -7.87
N ALA A 181 -1.64 -3.08 -7.34
CA ALA A 181 -3.01 -2.95 -6.86
C ALA A 181 -3.10 -2.07 -5.61
N VAL A 182 -2.19 -2.25 -4.65
CA VAL A 182 -2.15 -1.39 -3.45
C VAL A 182 -1.73 0.04 -3.77
N ASP A 183 -0.85 0.29 -4.74
CA ASP A 183 -0.52 1.64 -5.24
C ASP A 183 -1.78 2.43 -5.64
N LEU A 184 -2.69 1.78 -6.39
CA LEU A 184 -3.95 2.41 -6.77
C LEU A 184 -4.77 2.84 -5.55
N PHE A 185 -4.87 2.00 -4.53
CA PHE A 185 -5.65 2.30 -3.33
C PHE A 185 -4.96 3.36 -2.46
N SER A 186 -3.65 3.21 -2.23
CA SER A 186 -2.79 4.13 -1.49
C SER A 186 -2.92 5.55 -2.03
N TRP A 187 -2.83 5.69 -3.36
CA TRP A 187 -2.99 6.97 -4.04
C TRP A 187 -4.39 7.58 -3.85
N GLY A 188 -5.44 6.75 -3.84
CA GLY A 188 -6.81 7.21 -3.61
C GLY A 188 -7.02 7.79 -2.22
N VAL A 189 -6.52 7.09 -1.20
CA VAL A 189 -6.55 7.59 0.19
C VAL A 189 -5.71 8.85 0.32
N TYR A 190 -4.50 8.87 -0.23
CA TYR A 190 -3.63 10.04 -0.21
C TYR A 190 -4.29 11.27 -0.85
N ARG A 191 -4.94 11.12 -2.01
CA ARG A 191 -5.64 12.22 -2.71
C ARG A 191 -6.76 12.83 -1.88
N LYS A 192 -7.49 12.01 -1.12
CA LYS A 192 -8.54 12.46 -0.19
C LYS A 192 -7.97 13.44 0.84
N TYR A 193 -6.81 13.15 1.42
CA TYR A 193 -6.21 14.03 2.44
C TYR A 193 -5.42 15.20 1.85
N GLU A 194 -4.59 14.95 0.83
CA GLU A 194 -3.70 15.98 0.27
C GLU A 194 -4.46 17.04 -0.55
N LYS A 195 -5.52 16.64 -1.27
CA LYS A 195 -6.19 17.49 -2.26
C LYS A 195 -7.70 17.58 -2.07
N ALA A 196 -8.26 17.01 -1.00
CA ALA A 196 -9.70 16.86 -0.81
C ALA A 196 -10.41 16.14 -1.99
N ASP A 197 -9.66 15.38 -2.79
CA ASP A 197 -10.18 14.66 -3.95
C ASP A 197 -10.55 13.24 -3.55
N ARG A 198 -11.86 12.99 -3.47
CA ARG A 198 -12.44 11.72 -3.04
C ARG A 198 -12.93 10.85 -4.18
N VAL A 199 -12.78 11.28 -5.44
CA VAL A 199 -13.44 10.65 -6.59
C VAL A 199 -13.06 9.18 -6.70
N TRP A 200 -11.76 8.86 -6.60
CA TRP A 200 -11.31 7.46 -6.62
C TRP A 200 -11.57 6.74 -5.29
N TYR A 201 -11.35 7.41 -4.16
CA TYR A 201 -11.60 6.87 -2.82
C TYR A 201 -13.04 6.33 -2.68
N ASP A 202 -14.02 7.09 -3.14
CA ASP A 202 -15.43 6.74 -2.99
C ASP A 202 -15.84 5.52 -3.83
N VAL A 203 -15.05 5.14 -4.85
CA VAL A 203 -15.28 3.92 -5.65
C VAL A 203 -14.97 2.65 -4.86
N PHE A 204 -13.92 2.66 -4.03
CA PHE A 204 -13.47 1.47 -3.29
C PHE A 204 -13.73 1.55 -1.78
N LYS A 205 -14.37 2.61 -1.28
CA LYS A 205 -14.63 2.82 0.16
C LYS A 205 -15.29 1.63 0.87
N GLU A 206 -16.11 0.84 0.18
CA GLU A 206 -16.75 -0.37 0.73
C GLU A 206 -15.73 -1.46 1.14
N LYS A 207 -14.51 -1.41 0.59
CA LYS A 207 -13.42 -2.33 0.91
C LYS A 207 -12.50 -1.81 2.00
N ILE A 208 -12.67 -0.57 2.44
CA ILE A 208 -11.86 0.02 3.50
C ILE A 208 -12.33 -0.51 4.84
N ARG A 209 -11.42 -1.17 5.57
CA ARG A 209 -11.66 -1.66 6.93
C ARG A 209 -11.15 -0.70 7.99
N TYR A 210 -10.08 0.04 7.67
CA TYR A 210 -9.51 1.07 8.52
C TYR A 210 -8.95 2.20 7.65
N ASP A 211 -9.30 3.43 7.97
CA ASP A 211 -8.69 4.63 7.40
C ASP A 211 -8.71 5.73 8.47
N ASP A 212 -7.53 6.20 8.89
CA ASP A 212 -7.43 7.28 9.86
C ASP A 212 -6.34 8.29 9.51
N LEU A 213 -6.50 9.50 10.05
CA LEU A 213 -5.53 10.59 9.97
C LEU A 213 -4.80 10.71 11.30
N TYR A 214 -3.51 10.41 11.33
CA TYR A 214 -2.67 10.62 12.49
C TYR A 214 -2.19 12.07 12.59
N LEU A 215 -2.21 12.62 13.81
CA LEU A 215 -1.99 14.04 14.13
C LEU A 215 -3.00 14.95 13.40
N LYS A 216 -4.28 14.78 13.72
CA LYS A 216 -5.40 15.63 13.23
C LYS A 216 -5.23 17.05 13.75
#